data_AF-A0A3M8W940-F1
#
_entry.id   AF-A0A3M8W940-F1
#
_cell.length_a   1.000
_cell.length_b   1.000
_cell.length_c   1.000
_cell.angle_alpha   90.00
_cell.angle_beta   90.00
_cell.angle_gamma   90.00
#
_symmetry.space_group_name_H-M   'P 1'
#
loop_
_entity.id
_entity.type
_entity.pdbx_description
1 polymer ?
#
loop_
_entity_poly.entity_id
_entity_poly.type
_entity_poly.pdbx_seq_one_letter_code
_entity_poly.pdbx_strand_id
1 'polypeptide(L)'
;MPRQSPYPELAALQERISELPHLKQNIVMTYAILGGLEHSVERTAADLAERMGVPAPHFSRARRELTDDGWLEYTHREGQVKFFRLGEAATGREVVVPLRSRPTG
;
A
#
# COMPACT_ATOMS: atom_id res chain seq x y z
N MET A 1 -25.33 18.73 7.60
CA MET A 1 -25.25 17.70 6.55
C MET A 1 -23.85 17.09 6.59
N PRO A 2 -23.68 15.76 6.65
CA PRO A 2 -22.35 15.16 6.55
C PRO A 2 -21.77 15.51 5.17
N ARG A 3 -20.57 16.09 5.15
CA ARG A 3 -19.83 16.31 3.89
C ARG A 3 -19.46 14.94 3.34
N GLN A 4 -20.08 14.52 2.25
CA GLN A 4 -19.57 13.38 1.49
C GLN A 4 -18.23 13.79 0.86
N SER A 5 -17.16 13.06 1.17
CA SER A 5 -15.87 13.24 0.52
C SER A 5 -16.02 12.95 -0.96
N PRO A 6 -15.45 13.77 -1.88
CA PRO A 6 -15.40 13.42 -3.29
C PRO A 6 -14.61 12.14 -3.57
N TYR A 7 -13.84 11.65 -2.59
CA TYR A 7 -13.06 10.41 -2.63
C TYR A 7 -13.38 9.56 -1.39
N PRO A 8 -14.51 8.83 -1.37
CA PRO A 8 -14.93 8.03 -0.22
C PRO A 8 -13.94 6.90 0.11
N GLU A 9 -13.29 6.34 -0.90
CA GLU A 9 -12.29 5.28 -0.74
C GLU A 9 -11.01 5.77 -0.07
N LEU A 10 -10.58 7.00 -0.35
CA LEU A 10 -9.44 7.62 0.33
C LEU A 10 -9.77 8.01 1.77
N ALA A 11 -11.00 8.47 2.03
CA ALA A 11 -11.46 8.74 3.39
C ALA A 11 -11.49 7.45 4.23
N ALA A 12 -12.00 6.35 3.67
CA ALA A 12 -11.99 5.05 4.33
C ALA A 12 -10.56 4.51 4.55
N LEU A 13 -9.64 4.76 3.62
CA LEU A 13 -8.23 4.43 3.81
C LEU A 13 -7.60 5.25 4.94
N GLN A 14 -7.85 6.56 4.98
CA GLN A 14 -7.36 7.44 6.04
C GLN A 14 -7.84 7.00 7.42
N GLU A 15 -9.10 6.58 7.54
CA GLU A 15 -9.65 6.03 8.78
C GLU A 15 -8.94 4.73 9.17
N ARG A 16 -8.73 3.81 8.23
CA ARG A 16 -8.05 2.53 8.48
C ARG A 16 -6.60 2.67 8.93
N ILE A 17 -5.89 3.68 8.45
CA ILE A 17 -4.49 3.91 8.81
C ILE A 17 -4.31 4.84 10.02
N SER A 18 -5.39 5.38 10.59
CA SER A 18 -5.33 6.43 11.63
C SER A 18 -4.51 6.05 12.87
N GLU A 19 -4.46 4.76 13.20
CA GLU A 19 -3.69 4.21 14.33
C GLU A 19 -2.23 3.86 13.98
N LEU A 20 -1.85 3.90 12.69
CA LEU A 20 -0.46 3.67 12.30
C LEU A 20 0.42 4.87 12.67
N PRO A 21 1.72 4.68 12.93
CA PRO A 21 2.66 5.79 13.04
C PRO A 21 2.62 6.72 11.82
N HIS A 22 2.78 8.04 12.02
CA HIS A 22 2.64 9.05 10.95
C HIS A 22 3.45 8.75 9.68
N LEU A 23 4.68 8.25 9.81
CA LEU A 23 5.48 7.87 8.65
C LEU A 23 4.80 6.75 7.84
N LYS A 24 4.24 5.75 8.50
CA LYS A 24 3.52 4.65 7.86
C LYS A 24 2.23 5.14 7.18
N GLN A 25 1.50 6.05 7.84
CA GLN A 25 0.33 6.70 7.23
C GLN A 25 0.72 7.43 5.93
N ASN A 26 1.77 8.25 5.98
CA ASN A 26 2.25 9.01 4.83
C ASN A 26 2.69 8.10 3.68
N ILE A 27 3.35 6.98 3.99
CA ILE A 27 3.74 5.99 2.98
C ILE A 27 2.47 5.43 2.31
N VAL A 28 1.53 4.90 3.08
CA VAL A 28 0.31 4.29 2.51
C VAL A 28 -0.48 5.29 1.66
N MET A 29 -0.65 6.53 2.14
CA MET A 29 -1.32 7.57 1.35
C MET A 29 -0.54 7.96 0.09
N THR A 30 0.79 7.97 0.14
CA THR A 30 1.62 8.23 -1.06
C THR A 30 1.42 7.14 -2.11
N TYR A 31 1.31 5.87 -1.69
CA TYR A 31 0.98 4.78 -2.60
C TYR A 31 -0.42 4.93 -3.20
N ALA A 32 -1.41 5.31 -2.38
CA ALA A 32 -2.78 5.58 -2.85
C ALA A 32 -2.83 6.72 -3.88
N ILE A 33 -2.10 7.81 -3.66
CA ILE A 33 -2.06 8.98 -4.56
C ILE A 33 -1.38 8.63 -5.89
N LEU A 34 -0.32 7.83 -5.85
CA LEU A 34 0.50 7.52 -7.04
C LEU A 34 -0.03 6.37 -7.88
N GLY A 35 -0.51 5.30 -7.24
CA GLY A 35 -0.94 4.07 -7.90
C GLY A 35 -2.44 3.81 -7.82
N GLY A 36 -3.20 4.67 -7.15
CA GLY A 36 -4.57 4.35 -6.78
C GLY A 36 -4.62 3.12 -5.86
N LEU A 37 -5.74 2.40 -5.89
CA LEU A 37 -5.93 1.19 -5.11
C LEU A 37 -5.44 -0.10 -5.80
N GLU A 38 -5.02 -0.02 -7.07
CA GLU A 38 -4.80 -1.23 -7.89
C GLU A 38 -3.42 -1.33 -8.51
N HIS A 39 -2.77 -0.20 -8.81
CA HIS A 39 -1.57 -0.17 -9.61
C HIS A 39 -0.30 -0.13 -8.76
N SER A 40 0.77 -0.70 -9.33
CA SER A 40 2.11 -0.57 -8.79
C SER A 40 2.57 0.88 -8.91
N VAL A 41 3.29 1.34 -7.88
CA VAL A 41 3.95 2.63 -7.93
C VAL A 41 5.33 2.45 -8.56
N GLU A 42 5.46 2.88 -9.81
CA GLU A 42 6.69 2.82 -10.62
C GLU A 42 7.70 3.91 -10.21
N ARG A 43 8.15 3.86 -8.94
CA ARG A 43 9.16 4.74 -8.34
C ARG A 43 10.08 3.96 -7.42
N THR A 44 11.34 4.35 -7.37
CA THR A 44 12.31 3.70 -6.49
C THR A 44 12.05 4.06 -5.02
N ALA A 45 12.63 3.27 -4.11
CA ALA A 45 12.56 3.60 -2.69
C ALA A 45 13.23 4.94 -2.35
N ALA A 46 14.30 5.29 -3.09
CA ALA A 46 15.02 6.55 -2.91
C ALA A 46 14.14 7.74 -3.32
N ASP A 47 13.50 7.66 -4.49
CA ASP A 47 12.61 8.73 -4.99
C ASP A 47 11.44 8.98 -4.03
N LEU A 48 10.85 7.90 -3.51
CA LEU A 48 9.75 8.00 -2.55
C LEU A 48 10.21 8.59 -1.22
N ALA A 49 11.38 8.20 -0.72
CA ALA A 49 11.95 8.75 0.51
C ALA A 49 12.25 10.25 0.37
N GLU A 50 12.87 10.66 -0.74
CA GLU A 50 13.17 12.05 -1.06
C GLU A 50 11.90 12.89 -1.16
N ARG A 51 10.89 12.42 -1.90
CA ARG A 51 9.61 13.13 -2.07
C ARG A 51 8.90 13.39 -0.73
N MET A 52 9.06 12.50 0.23
CA MET A 52 8.47 12.65 1.56
C MET A 52 9.37 13.39 2.55
N GLY A 53 10.60 13.76 2.16
CA GLY A 53 11.56 14.42 3.04
C GLY A 53 12.06 13.51 4.17
N VAL A 54 12.14 12.19 3.94
CA VAL A 54 12.51 11.20 4.97
C VAL A 54 13.82 10.51 4.57
N PRO A 55 14.73 10.22 5.53
CA PRO A 55 15.92 9.42 5.24
C PRO A 55 15.57 8.03 4.66
N ALA A 56 16.27 7.63 3.59
CA ALA A 56 16.03 6.37 2.89
C ALA A 56 16.05 5.11 3.79
N PRO A 57 16.91 5.00 4.83
CA PRO A 57 16.86 3.86 5.76
C PRO A 57 15.55 3.78 6.56
N HIS A 58 15.02 4.93 7.00
CA HIS A 58 13.75 5.00 7.75
C HIS A 58 12.57 4.63 6.85
N PHE A 59 12.56 5.17 5.63
CA PHE A 59 11.58 4.78 4.62
C PHE A 59 11.61 3.27 4.34
N SER A 60 12.80 2.73 4.09
CA SER A 60 12.96 1.31 3.72
C SER A 60 12.51 0.39 4.84
N ARG A 61 12.81 0.74 6.10
CA ARG A 61 12.32 0.00 7.27
C ARG A 61 10.80 0.07 7.38
N ALA A 62 10.22 1.27 7.33
CA ALA A 62 8.78 1.44 7.45
C ALA A 62 8.01 0.75 6.31
N ARG A 63 8.51 0.84 5.07
CA ARG A 63 7.95 0.15 3.90
C ARG A 63 7.99 -1.37 4.05
N ARG A 64 9.09 -1.90 4.59
CA ARG A 64 9.20 -3.34 4.88
C ARG A 64 8.17 -3.76 5.92
N GLU A 65 8.09 -3.07 7.05
CA GLU A 65 7.10 -3.37 8.09
C GLU A 65 5.66 -3.29 7.52
N LEU A 66 5.34 -2.27 6.71
CA LEU A 66 4.05 -2.18 6.02
C LEU A 66 3.78 -3.34 5.04
N THR A 67 4.83 -3.88 4.42
CA THR A 67 4.70 -5.05 3.54
C THR A 67 4.43 -6.31 4.36
N ASP A 68 5.18 -6.50 5.45
CA ASP A 68 5.02 -7.63 6.38
C ASP A 68 3.62 -7.62 7.03
N ASP A 69 3.08 -6.43 7.30
CA ASP A 69 1.75 -6.19 7.85
C ASP A 69 0.61 -6.21 6.80
N GLY A 70 0.92 -6.46 5.51
CA GLY A 70 -0.08 -6.57 4.44
C GLY A 70 -0.69 -5.25 3.93
N TRP A 71 -0.15 -4.11 4.34
CA TRP A 71 -0.54 -2.78 3.83
C TRP A 71 0.02 -2.49 2.44
N LEU A 72 1.18 -3.07 2.13
CA LEU A 72 1.80 -3.01 0.81
C LEU A 72 2.05 -4.40 0.30
N GLU A 73 1.95 -4.57 -1.01
CA GLU A 73 2.19 -5.84 -1.68
C GLU A 73 3.30 -5.65 -2.72
N TYR A 74 4.30 -6.54 -2.70
CA TYR A 74 5.29 -6.62 -3.76
C TYR A 74 4.63 -7.11 -5.06
N THR A 75 4.89 -6.42 -6.17
CA THR A 75 4.32 -6.81 -7.47
C THR A 75 5.38 -7.43 -8.37
N HIS A 76 6.44 -6.69 -8.65
CA HIS A 76 7.52 -7.13 -9.52
C HIS A 76 8.82 -6.37 -9.21
N ARG A 77 9.89 -6.77 -9.91
CA ARG A 77 11.19 -6.11 -9.83
C ARG A 77 11.72 -5.84 -11.23
N GLU A 78 12.39 -4.71 -11.39
CA GLU A 78 13.21 -4.43 -12.57
C GLU A 78 14.66 -4.22 -12.10
N GLY A 79 15.55 -5.09 -12.56
CA GLY A 79 16.91 -5.16 -12.03
C GLY A 79 16.91 -5.40 -10.51
N GLN A 80 17.47 -4.43 -9.76
CA GLN A 80 17.54 -4.45 -8.29
C GLN A 80 16.39 -3.69 -7.61
N VAL A 81 15.54 -3.00 -8.37
CA VAL A 81 14.45 -2.19 -7.82
C VAL A 81 13.20 -3.05 -7.66
N LYS A 82 12.59 -3.00 -6.46
CA LYS A 82 11.32 -3.67 -6.16
C LYS A 82 10.19 -2.66 -6.18
N PHE A 83 9.10 -3.01 -6.87
CA PHE A 83 7.89 -2.22 -6.98
C PHE A 83 6.77 -2.83 -6.15
N PHE A 84 5.89 -1.95 -5.67
CA PHE A 84 4.85 -2.29 -4.71
C PHE A 84 3.55 -1.58 -5.07
N ARG A 85 2.43 -2.14 -4.63
CA ARG A 85 1.10 -1.51 -4.63
C ARG A 85 0.49 -1.56 -3.24
N LEU A 86 -0.70 -0.98 -3.08
CA LEU A 86 -1.50 -1.17 -1.86
C LEU A 86 -1.93 -2.64 -1.72
N GLY A 87 -1.73 -3.18 -0.52
CA GLY A 87 -2.12 -4.55 -0.16
C GLY A 87 -3.57 -4.65 0.33
N GLU A 88 -3.98 -5.85 0.71
CA GLU A 88 -5.36 -6.17 1.13
C GLU A 88 -5.82 -5.33 2.33
N ALA A 89 -4.95 -5.13 3.33
CA ALA A 89 -5.27 -4.30 4.50
C ALA A 89 -5.59 -2.84 4.10
N ALA A 90 -4.94 -2.35 3.04
CA ALA A 90 -5.14 -0.99 2.52
C ALA A 90 -6.32 -0.89 1.53
N THR A 91 -6.73 -1.96 0.87
CA THR A 91 -7.82 -1.90 -0.12
C THR A 91 -9.16 -2.36 0.45
N GLY A 92 -9.17 -3.07 1.58
CA GLY A 92 -10.39 -3.66 2.15
C GLY A 92 -10.95 -4.79 1.30
N ARG A 93 -10.16 -5.34 0.36
CA ARG A 93 -10.53 -6.49 -0.46
C ARG A 93 -10.14 -7.76 0.28
N GLU A 94 -11.12 -8.54 0.73
CA GLU A 94 -10.88 -9.96 1.05
C GLU A 94 -10.61 -10.69 -0.27
N VAL A 95 -9.39 -11.18 -0.46
CA VAL A 95 -9.14 -12.13 -1.56
C VAL A 95 -9.77 -13.46 -1.16
N VAL A 96 -10.96 -13.72 -1.70
CA VAL A 96 -11.58 -15.04 -1.65
C VAL A 96 -10.76 -15.96 -2.55
N VAL A 97 -9.78 -16.67 -1.98
CA VAL A 97 -9.06 -17.73 -2.70
C VAL A 97 -10.09 -18.78 -3.10
N PRO A 98 -10.30 -19.07 -4.40
CA PRO A 98 -11.16 -20.17 -4.78
C PRO A 98 -10.52 -21.46 -4.27
N LEU A 99 -11.17 -22.13 -3.32
CA LEU A 99 -10.81 -23.49 -2.95
C LEU A 99 -10.86 -24.33 -4.23
N ARG A 100 -9.70 -24.77 -4.71
CA ARG A 100 -9.62 -25.76 -5.78
C ARG A 100 -10.29 -27.03 -5.27
N SER A 101 -11.55 -27.24 -5.65
CA SER A 101 -12.21 -28.53 -5.50
C SER A 101 -11.36 -29.56 -6.26
N ARG A 102 -10.76 -30.48 -5.52
CA ARG A 102 -10.07 -31.64 -6.09
C ARG A 102 -11.13 -32.43 -6.88
N PRO A 103 -10.94 -32.72 -8.18
CA PRO A 103 -11.81 -33.67 -8.84
C PRO A 103 -11.43 -35.06 -8.31
N THR A 104 -12.29 -35.62 -7.47
CA THR A 104 -12.35 -37.08 -7.30
C THR A 104 -13.11 -37.62 -8.50
N GLY A 105 -12.38 -38.22 -9.43
CA GLY A 105 -12.88 -38.95 -10.60
C GLY A 105 -11.78 -39.85 -11.13
#